data_AF-X1VZ04-F1
#
_entry.id   AF-X1VZ04-F1
#
_cell.length_a   1.000
_cell.length_b   1.000
_cell.length_c   1.000
_cell.angle_alpha   90.00
_cell.angle_beta   90.00
_cell.angle_gamma   90.00
#
_symmetry.space_group_name_H-M   'P 1'
#
loop_
_entity.id
_entity.type
_entity.pdbx_description
1 polymer ?
#
loop_
_entity_poly.entity_id
_entity_poly.type
_entity_poly.pdbx_seq_one_letter_code
_entity_poly.pdbx_strand_id
1 'polypeptide(L)'
;KKNLEHFRLLREETLQIKTPDKQLNLAFAWAKVAFDNLIVDNPLLGKGMIAGLGASGSSGRPGFGWFFGGDTYINSFSLSGYGAFQTVRDVLAFTQKWQRKDGKMAHELSQAEGYIDWWNDYHYGYIHGDTTPYYLAAVYDYVRMSGDKEFIIESWDSLKRAFAWCLSTDANGDGLMDNSKAGLGALEYGALIGIESDIYMSAVWVRAAYAMAKL
;
A
#
# COMPACT_ATOMS: atom_id res chain seq x y z
N LYS A 1 -2.77 4.08 -30.59
CA LYS A 1 -3.57 2.83 -30.63
C LYS A 1 -3.50 2.07 -29.32
N LYS A 2 -2.30 1.76 -28.77
CA LYS A 2 -2.13 1.08 -27.47
C LYS A 2 -2.81 1.80 -26.28
N ASN A 3 -2.59 3.11 -26.10
CA ASN A 3 -3.17 3.84 -24.96
C ASN A 3 -4.71 3.96 -25.03
N LEU A 4 -5.26 4.14 -26.23
CA LEU A 4 -6.72 4.17 -26.42
C LEU A 4 -7.34 2.83 -26.02
N GLU A 5 -6.72 1.73 -26.45
CA GLU A 5 -7.18 0.39 -26.11
C GLU A 5 -7.07 0.12 -24.62
N HIS A 6 -5.95 0.51 -23.99
CA HIS A 6 -5.75 0.39 -22.55
C HIS A 6 -6.88 1.06 -21.75
N PHE A 7 -7.19 2.33 -22.04
CA PHE A 7 -8.26 3.04 -21.31
C PHE A 7 -9.67 2.55 -21.66
N ARG A 8 -9.87 1.96 -22.86
CA ARG A 8 -11.11 1.27 -23.20
C ARG A 8 -11.31 0.04 -22.31
N LEU A 9 -10.27 -0.80 -22.19
CA LEU A 9 -10.28 -2.00 -21.34
C LEU A 9 -10.44 -1.62 -19.86
N LEU A 10 -9.68 -0.63 -19.37
CA LEU A 10 -9.84 -0.12 -18.01
C LEU A 10 -11.30 0.26 -17.70
N ARG A 11 -12.01 0.88 -18.64
CA ARG A 11 -13.42 1.23 -18.45
C ARG A 11 -14.34 0.01 -18.48
N GLU A 12 -14.11 -0.91 -19.42
CA GLU A 12 -15.04 -2.00 -19.75
C GLU A 12 -14.86 -3.24 -18.89
N GLU A 13 -13.65 -3.48 -18.38
CA GLU A 13 -13.31 -4.65 -17.53
C GLU A 13 -13.40 -4.35 -16.04
N THR A 14 -13.72 -3.11 -15.66
CA THR A 14 -13.95 -2.72 -14.26
C THR A 14 -15.36 -2.17 -14.07
N LEU A 15 -15.77 -1.99 -12.82
CA LEU A 15 -17.08 -1.46 -12.46
C LEU A 15 -17.39 -0.17 -13.24
N GLN A 16 -18.61 -0.07 -13.75
CA GLN A 16 -19.17 1.14 -14.31
C GLN A 16 -20.42 1.53 -13.52
N ILE A 17 -20.58 2.81 -13.23
CA ILE A 17 -21.73 3.33 -12.50
C ILE A 17 -22.61 4.17 -13.41
N LYS A 18 -23.93 4.09 -13.18
CA LYS A 18 -24.92 4.96 -13.81
C LYS A 18 -25.86 5.48 -12.74
N THR A 19 -25.69 6.75 -12.42
CA THR A 19 -26.54 7.49 -11.49
C THR A 19 -27.25 8.65 -12.22
N PRO A 20 -28.31 9.24 -11.63
CA PRO A 20 -28.92 10.46 -12.17
C PRO A 20 -27.95 11.65 -12.27
N ASP A 21 -26.91 11.68 -11.42
CA ASP A 21 -25.85 12.69 -11.49
C ASP A 21 -24.76 12.28 -12.49
N LYS A 22 -24.72 12.98 -13.62
CA LYS A 22 -23.72 12.73 -14.67
C LYS A 22 -22.31 13.10 -14.25
N GLN A 23 -22.14 14.08 -13.34
CA GLN A 23 -20.82 14.46 -12.84
C GLN A 23 -20.24 13.36 -11.96
N LEU A 24 -21.05 12.70 -11.14
CA LEU A 24 -20.62 11.56 -10.34
C LEU A 24 -20.14 10.39 -11.22
N ASN A 25 -20.88 10.05 -12.28
CA ASN A 25 -20.49 8.99 -13.21
C ASN A 25 -19.14 9.31 -13.89
N LEU A 26 -18.94 10.57 -14.27
CA LEU A 26 -17.71 11.04 -14.90
C LEU A 26 -16.54 11.05 -13.91
N ALA A 27 -16.75 11.53 -12.69
CA ALA A 27 -15.75 11.55 -11.62
C ALA A 27 -15.28 10.14 -11.28
N PHE A 28 -16.19 9.16 -11.19
CA PHE A 28 -15.85 7.76 -10.96
C PHE A 28 -14.98 7.19 -12.11
N ALA A 29 -15.32 7.50 -13.37
CA ALA A 29 -14.51 7.07 -14.50
C ALA A 29 -13.08 7.67 -14.46
N TRP A 30 -12.95 8.95 -14.13
CA TRP A 30 -11.65 9.62 -14.01
C TRP A 30 -10.83 9.16 -12.80
N ALA A 31 -11.48 8.81 -11.69
CA ALA A 31 -10.79 8.26 -10.51
C ALA A 31 -10.04 6.96 -10.86
N LYS A 32 -10.63 6.09 -11.68
CA LYS A 32 -9.96 4.88 -12.18
C LYS A 32 -8.71 5.20 -13.01
N VAL A 33 -8.80 6.22 -13.87
CA VAL A 33 -7.66 6.70 -14.67
C VAL A 33 -6.56 7.29 -13.77
N ALA A 34 -6.94 7.99 -12.71
CA ALA A 34 -5.98 8.52 -11.74
C ALA A 34 -5.19 7.41 -11.06
N PHE A 35 -5.86 6.34 -10.60
CA PHE A 35 -5.18 5.17 -10.03
C PHE A 35 -4.30 4.43 -11.03
N ASP A 36 -4.79 4.24 -12.26
CA ASP A 36 -4.04 3.55 -13.32
C ASP A 36 -2.71 4.25 -13.64
N ASN A 37 -2.68 5.59 -13.61
CA ASN A 37 -1.46 6.37 -13.80
C ASN A 37 -0.43 6.24 -12.66
N LEU A 38 -0.79 5.65 -11.52
CA LEU A 38 0.12 5.39 -10.41
C LEU A 38 0.81 4.01 -10.53
N ILE A 39 0.43 3.19 -11.50
CA ILE A 39 1.05 1.88 -11.72
C ILE A 39 2.28 2.04 -12.61
N VAL A 40 3.44 1.66 -12.09
CA VAL A 40 4.73 1.74 -12.80
C VAL A 40 5.30 0.34 -12.96
N ASP A 41 5.58 -0.04 -14.21
CA ASP A 41 6.32 -1.26 -14.56
C ASP A 41 7.81 -0.91 -14.71
N ASN A 42 8.56 -1.07 -13.62
CA ASN A 42 9.99 -0.82 -13.61
C ASN A 42 10.73 -2.07 -14.12
N PRO A 43 11.61 -1.95 -15.13
CA PRO A 43 12.23 -3.10 -15.78
C PRO A 43 13.16 -3.92 -14.87
N LEU A 44 13.62 -3.36 -13.75
CA LEU A 44 14.49 -4.04 -12.80
C LEU A 44 13.73 -4.50 -11.55
N LEU A 45 12.84 -3.65 -11.02
CA LEU A 45 12.17 -3.89 -9.75
C LEU A 45 10.83 -4.65 -9.93
N GLY A 46 10.18 -4.46 -11.09
CA GLY A 46 8.87 -4.99 -11.43
C GLY A 46 7.74 -3.95 -11.33
N LYS A 47 6.50 -4.45 -11.32
CA LYS A 47 5.29 -3.64 -11.36
C LYS A 47 4.79 -3.28 -9.96
N GLY A 48 4.82 -2.00 -9.61
CA GLY A 48 4.37 -1.49 -8.31
C GLY A 48 3.54 -0.21 -8.45
N MET A 49 2.99 0.27 -7.33
CA MET A 49 2.28 1.55 -7.27
C MET A 49 3.17 2.64 -6.64
N ILE A 50 3.17 3.81 -7.26
CA ILE A 50 3.85 5.00 -6.73
C ILE A 50 2.88 5.93 -6.00
N ALA A 51 3.39 6.77 -5.10
CA ALA A 51 2.57 7.75 -4.38
C ALA A 51 2.03 8.86 -5.30
N GLY A 52 2.78 9.26 -6.33
CA GLY A 52 2.30 10.24 -7.29
C GLY A 52 3.34 10.79 -8.25
N LEU A 53 2.87 11.54 -9.25
CA LEU A 53 3.71 12.26 -10.20
C LEU A 53 3.43 13.75 -10.07
N GLY A 54 4.18 14.41 -9.18
CA GLY A 54 4.13 15.86 -8.95
C GLY A 54 5.53 16.47 -8.94
N ALA A 55 5.61 17.80 -8.97
CA ALA A 55 6.90 18.49 -8.87
C ALA A 55 7.49 18.37 -7.45
N SER A 56 8.80 18.09 -7.36
CA SER A 56 9.53 18.07 -6.10
C SER A 56 10.05 19.47 -5.77
N GLY A 57 9.33 20.21 -4.92
CA GLY A 57 9.69 21.59 -4.57
C GLY A 57 9.74 22.50 -5.81
N SER A 58 10.85 23.22 -6.00
CA SER A 58 11.07 24.06 -7.20
C SER A 58 11.76 23.32 -8.36
N SER A 59 11.96 22.01 -8.27
CA SER A 59 12.65 21.22 -9.30
C SER A 59 11.67 20.50 -10.24
N GLY A 60 12.18 20.05 -11.39
CA GLY A 60 11.46 19.17 -12.31
C GLY A 60 11.49 17.69 -11.95
N ARG A 61 12.11 17.30 -10.82
CA ARG A 61 12.14 15.91 -10.37
C ARG A 61 10.74 15.48 -9.94
N PRO A 62 10.27 14.27 -10.29
CA PRO A 62 9.06 13.70 -9.71
C PRO A 62 9.20 13.59 -8.19
N GLY A 63 8.40 14.33 -7.43
CA GLY A 63 8.48 14.42 -5.96
C GLY A 63 8.05 13.16 -5.24
N PHE A 64 7.03 12.46 -5.77
CA PHE A 64 6.39 11.28 -5.16
C PHE A 64 6.47 10.04 -6.06
N GLY A 65 7.40 10.03 -7.02
CA GLY A 65 7.58 8.94 -7.97
C GLY A 65 8.26 7.71 -7.36
N TRP A 66 8.11 7.45 -6.06
CA TRP A 66 8.65 6.28 -5.37
C TRP A 66 7.56 5.24 -5.20
N PHE A 67 7.92 3.97 -5.18
CA PHE A 67 6.97 2.92 -4.79
C PHE A 67 6.66 3.09 -3.30
N PHE A 68 5.38 3.08 -2.95
CA PHE A 68 4.94 3.37 -1.58
C PHE A 68 4.04 2.24 -1.07
N GLY A 69 4.48 1.56 -0.01
CA GLY A 69 3.74 0.47 0.62
C GLY A 69 2.41 0.95 1.20
N GLY A 70 2.45 1.99 2.04
CA GLY A 70 1.24 2.55 2.68
C GLY A 70 0.16 2.93 1.66
N ASP A 71 0.53 3.75 0.66
CA ASP A 71 -0.35 4.16 -0.43
C ASP A 71 -0.86 2.97 -1.24
N THR A 72 0.01 2.00 -1.55
CA THR A 72 -0.39 0.78 -2.27
C THR A 72 -1.50 0.05 -1.50
N TYR A 73 -1.31 -0.16 -0.19
CA TYR A 73 -2.25 -0.92 0.62
C TYR A 73 -3.58 -0.18 0.81
N ILE A 74 -3.55 1.13 1.11
CA ILE A 74 -4.77 1.92 1.28
C ILE A 74 -5.56 2.00 -0.03
N ASN A 75 -4.89 2.28 -1.15
CA ASN A 75 -5.55 2.41 -2.45
C ASN A 75 -6.06 1.06 -2.96
N SER A 76 -5.48 -0.06 -2.53
CA SER A 76 -5.94 -1.41 -2.90
C SER A 76 -7.41 -1.68 -2.50
N PHE A 77 -7.91 -1.04 -1.44
CA PHE A 77 -9.33 -1.13 -1.06
C PHE A 77 -10.23 -0.56 -2.16
N SER A 78 -9.86 0.60 -2.70
CA SER A 78 -10.60 1.23 -3.80
C SER A 78 -10.48 0.42 -5.09
N LEU A 79 -9.27 -0.03 -5.43
CA LEU A 79 -9.01 -0.87 -6.60
C LEU A 79 -9.84 -2.17 -6.58
N SER A 80 -9.85 -2.86 -5.44
CA SER A 80 -10.68 -4.04 -5.21
C SER A 80 -12.17 -3.70 -5.32
N GLY A 81 -12.58 -2.55 -4.78
CA GLY A 81 -13.95 -2.03 -4.84
C GLY A 81 -14.52 -1.89 -6.24
N TYR A 82 -13.69 -1.61 -7.24
CA TYR A 82 -14.12 -1.52 -8.64
C TYR A 82 -13.67 -2.70 -9.52
N GLY A 83 -13.09 -3.75 -8.94
CA GLY A 83 -12.76 -5.00 -9.63
C GLY A 83 -11.41 -5.02 -10.34
N ALA A 84 -10.48 -4.11 -10.04
CA ALA A 84 -9.12 -4.14 -10.58
C ALA A 84 -8.23 -5.18 -9.87
N PHE A 85 -8.73 -6.42 -9.75
CA PHE A 85 -8.13 -7.48 -8.94
C PHE A 85 -6.72 -7.85 -9.40
N GLN A 86 -6.47 -7.97 -10.71
CA GLN A 86 -5.13 -8.28 -11.21
C GLN A 86 -4.12 -7.20 -10.80
N THR A 87 -4.49 -5.93 -10.90
CA THR A 87 -3.64 -4.81 -10.48
C THR A 87 -3.32 -4.91 -8.99
N VAL A 88 -4.33 -5.18 -8.14
CA VAL A 88 -4.13 -5.34 -6.69
C VAL A 88 -3.19 -6.49 -6.38
N ARG A 89 -3.40 -7.65 -7.02
CA ARG A 89 -2.53 -8.82 -6.86
C ARG A 89 -1.07 -8.50 -7.19
N ASP A 90 -0.85 -7.84 -8.33
CA ASP A 90 0.49 -7.49 -8.81
C ASP A 90 1.21 -6.57 -7.83
N VAL A 91 0.55 -5.49 -7.37
CA VAL A 91 1.19 -4.51 -6.47
C VAL A 91 1.40 -5.06 -5.07
N LEU A 92 0.48 -5.89 -4.55
CA LEU A 92 0.69 -6.57 -3.26
C LEU A 92 1.88 -7.53 -3.35
N ALA A 93 1.95 -8.37 -4.39
CA ALA A 93 3.09 -9.27 -4.61
C ALA A 93 4.42 -8.51 -4.75
N PHE A 94 4.40 -7.34 -5.41
CA PHE A 94 5.58 -6.49 -5.54
C PHE A 94 6.13 -6.04 -4.19
N THR A 95 5.27 -5.60 -3.27
CA THR A 95 5.72 -5.10 -1.96
C THR A 95 6.37 -6.18 -1.08
N GLN A 96 5.99 -7.46 -1.25
CA GLN A 96 6.55 -8.58 -0.50
C GLN A 96 8.06 -8.79 -0.74
N LYS A 97 8.58 -8.37 -1.89
CA LYS A 97 10.00 -8.51 -2.25
C LYS A 97 10.94 -7.80 -1.27
N TRP A 98 10.45 -6.75 -0.62
CA TRP A 98 11.23 -5.87 0.26
C TRP A 98 10.70 -5.91 1.70
N GLN A 99 10.06 -7.03 2.09
CA GLN A 99 9.76 -7.28 3.49
C GLN A 99 11.06 -7.60 4.24
N ARG A 100 11.27 -6.98 5.40
CA ARG A 100 12.40 -7.32 6.28
C ARG A 100 12.26 -8.74 6.83
N LYS A 101 13.40 -9.31 7.24
CA LYS A 101 13.47 -10.64 7.87
C LYS A 101 12.61 -10.74 9.14
N ASP A 102 12.48 -9.65 9.89
CA ASP A 102 11.63 -9.58 11.08
C ASP A 102 10.15 -9.37 10.78
N GLY A 103 9.78 -9.17 9.51
CA GLY A 103 8.39 -9.09 9.06
C GLY A 103 7.89 -7.69 8.74
N LYS A 104 8.63 -6.63 9.08
CA LYS A 104 8.23 -5.26 8.77
C LYS A 104 8.17 -5.04 7.26
N MET A 105 7.09 -4.46 6.78
CA MET A 105 6.93 -4.07 5.37
C MET A 105 7.63 -2.74 5.10
N ALA A 106 8.18 -2.58 3.89
CA ALA A 106 8.77 -1.31 3.47
C ALA A 106 7.67 -0.25 3.26
N HIS A 107 7.91 0.95 3.79
CA HIS A 107 7.10 2.13 3.55
C HIS A 107 7.36 2.70 2.17
N GLU A 108 8.64 2.80 1.77
CA GLU A 108 9.05 3.45 0.53
C GLU A 108 10.21 2.73 -0.15
N LEU A 109 10.19 2.76 -1.48
CA LEU A 109 11.26 2.27 -2.32
C LEU A 109 11.51 3.21 -3.49
N SER A 110 12.75 3.71 -3.57
CA SER A 110 13.21 4.44 -4.74
C SER A 110 13.19 3.56 -5.98
N GLN A 111 12.70 4.11 -7.10
CA GLN A 111 12.78 3.43 -8.40
C GLN A 111 14.22 3.25 -8.92
N ALA A 112 15.19 3.95 -8.30
CA ALA A 112 16.61 3.80 -8.58
C ALA A 112 17.29 2.74 -7.70
N GLU A 113 16.52 1.97 -6.91
CA GLU A 113 17.09 0.85 -6.15
C GLU A 113 17.89 -0.09 -7.05
N GLY A 114 19.05 -0.52 -6.55
CA GLY A 114 20.05 -1.28 -7.30
C GLY A 114 21.08 -0.41 -8.04
N TYR A 115 20.82 0.89 -8.20
CA TYR A 115 21.83 1.89 -8.62
C TYR A 115 22.36 2.73 -7.46
N ILE A 116 21.55 2.85 -6.40
CA ILE A 116 21.89 3.51 -5.15
C ILE A 116 21.79 2.49 -4.02
N ASP A 117 22.48 2.74 -2.91
CA ASP A 117 22.29 1.96 -1.69
C ASP A 117 21.09 2.50 -0.91
N TRP A 118 19.87 2.23 -1.41
CA TRP A 118 18.64 2.80 -0.86
C TRP A 118 18.47 2.51 0.63
N TRP A 119 18.86 1.32 1.08
CA TRP A 119 18.57 0.84 2.43
C TRP A 119 19.59 1.31 3.48
N ASN A 120 20.81 1.68 3.07
CA ASN A 120 21.83 2.15 4.00
C ASN A 120 22.02 3.67 3.96
N ASP A 121 21.98 4.28 2.77
CA ASP A 121 22.23 5.72 2.60
C ASP A 121 20.99 6.58 2.91
N TYR A 122 19.80 5.97 2.97
CA TYR A 122 18.53 6.66 3.16
C TYR A 122 17.71 6.01 4.28
N HIS A 123 16.91 6.82 4.98
CA HIS A 123 16.20 6.39 6.20
C HIS A 123 14.69 6.23 6.01
N TYR A 124 14.18 6.35 4.78
CA TYR A 124 12.74 6.40 4.50
C TYR A 124 12.11 5.01 4.38
N GLY A 125 12.87 4.00 3.97
CA GLY A 125 12.33 2.71 3.56
C GLY A 125 11.50 1.96 4.61
N TYR A 126 11.74 2.20 5.90
CA TYR A 126 11.02 1.54 7.00
C TYR A 126 10.64 2.48 8.14
N ILE A 127 10.49 3.78 7.88
CA ILE A 127 10.29 4.78 8.94
C ILE A 127 8.87 4.72 9.56
N HIS A 128 7.89 4.20 8.82
CA HIS A 128 6.51 4.07 9.26
C HIS A 128 6.18 2.71 9.91
N GLY A 129 5.32 2.75 10.93
CA GLY A 129 4.79 1.60 11.65
C GLY A 129 3.45 1.10 11.12
N ASP A 130 2.60 2.00 10.63
CA ASP A 130 1.24 1.72 10.11
C ASP A 130 1.24 0.90 8.80
N THR A 131 2.35 0.94 8.07
CA THR A 131 2.51 0.26 6.77
C THR A 131 2.31 -1.26 6.86
N THR A 132 2.89 -1.92 7.88
CA THR A 132 2.78 -3.38 8.05
C THR A 132 1.35 -3.85 8.38
N PRO A 133 0.60 -3.25 9.33
CA PRO A 133 -0.78 -3.67 9.55
C PRO A 133 -1.70 -3.33 8.36
N TYR A 134 -1.44 -2.26 7.60
CA TYR A 134 -2.16 -2.02 6.35
C TYR A 134 -2.01 -3.13 5.32
N TYR A 135 -0.81 -3.69 5.16
CA TYR A 135 -0.57 -4.84 4.27
C TYR A 135 -1.50 -6.02 4.61
N LEU A 136 -1.62 -6.37 5.89
CA LEU A 136 -2.50 -7.45 6.35
C LEU A 136 -3.97 -7.16 6.01
N ALA A 137 -4.43 -5.93 6.24
CA ALA A 137 -5.78 -5.51 5.93
C ALA A 137 -6.06 -5.52 4.41
N ALA A 138 -5.08 -5.09 3.61
CA ALA A 138 -5.15 -5.04 2.15
C ALA A 138 -5.24 -6.44 1.52
N VAL A 139 -4.40 -7.39 1.96
CA VAL A 139 -4.47 -8.78 1.48
C VAL A 139 -5.82 -9.40 1.83
N TYR A 140 -6.32 -9.19 3.05
CA TYR A 140 -7.65 -9.67 3.42
C TYR A 140 -8.76 -9.08 2.57
N ASP A 141 -8.76 -7.76 2.34
CA ASP A 141 -9.81 -7.14 1.51
C ASP A 141 -9.74 -7.62 0.07
N TYR A 142 -8.54 -7.71 -0.52
CA TYR A 142 -8.31 -8.28 -1.84
C TYR A 142 -8.93 -9.67 -1.95
N VAL A 143 -8.54 -10.60 -1.08
CA VAL A 143 -9.00 -12.00 -1.18
C VAL A 143 -10.50 -12.12 -0.93
N ARG A 144 -11.05 -11.34 0.01
CA ARG A 144 -12.49 -11.30 0.26
C ARG A 144 -13.27 -10.85 -0.97
N MET A 145 -12.72 -9.91 -1.73
CA MET A 145 -13.38 -9.32 -2.91
C MET A 145 -13.16 -10.14 -4.19
N SER A 146 -11.97 -10.72 -4.37
CA SER A 146 -11.59 -11.45 -5.59
C SER A 146 -11.85 -12.96 -5.52
N GLY A 147 -11.80 -13.55 -4.32
CA GLY A 147 -11.83 -15.00 -4.12
C GLY A 147 -10.50 -15.71 -4.40
N ASP A 148 -9.40 -14.99 -4.65
CA ASP A 148 -8.07 -15.54 -4.95
C ASP A 148 -7.40 -16.14 -3.69
N LYS A 149 -7.73 -17.40 -3.40
CA LYS A 149 -7.19 -18.12 -2.23
C LYS A 149 -5.76 -18.58 -2.46
N GLU A 150 -5.38 -18.80 -3.71
CA GLU A 150 -4.03 -19.17 -4.12
C GLU A 150 -3.03 -18.09 -3.67
N PHE A 151 -3.41 -16.81 -3.78
CA PHE A 151 -2.57 -15.71 -3.30
C PHE A 151 -2.33 -15.75 -1.78
N ILE A 152 -3.28 -16.24 -0.96
CA ILE A 152 -3.01 -16.46 0.48
C ILE A 152 -1.92 -17.49 0.66
N ILE A 153 -2.01 -18.62 -0.05
CA ILE A 153 -1.05 -19.72 0.08
C ILE A 153 0.35 -19.24 -0.29
N GLU A 154 0.48 -18.51 -1.39
CA GLU A 154 1.73 -17.90 -1.84
C GLU A 154 2.27 -16.87 -0.82
N SER A 155 1.38 -16.10 -0.19
CA SER A 155 1.74 -14.99 0.70
C SER A 155 1.85 -15.38 2.17
N TRP A 156 1.49 -16.62 2.55
CA TRP A 156 1.24 -17.00 3.95
C TRP A 156 2.43 -16.74 4.87
N ASP A 157 3.63 -17.04 4.39
CA ASP A 157 4.84 -16.84 5.16
C ASP A 157 5.14 -15.35 5.40
N SER A 158 4.90 -14.50 4.39
CA SER A 158 4.98 -13.05 4.51
C SER A 158 3.96 -12.49 5.49
N LEU A 159 2.70 -12.96 5.42
CA LEU A 159 1.60 -12.56 6.30
C LEU A 159 1.90 -12.90 7.77
N LYS A 160 2.34 -14.13 8.05
CA LYS A 160 2.72 -14.54 9.41
C LYS A 160 3.81 -13.67 10.01
N ARG A 161 4.86 -13.37 9.24
CA ARG A 161 5.94 -12.49 9.72
C ARG A 161 5.45 -11.07 9.96
N ALA A 162 4.66 -10.52 9.05
CA ALA A 162 4.07 -9.19 9.22
C ALA A 162 3.22 -9.11 10.50
N PHE A 163 2.39 -10.13 10.74
CA PHE A 163 1.59 -10.21 11.97
C PHE A 163 2.43 -10.36 13.23
N ALA A 164 3.44 -11.24 13.21
CA ALA A 164 4.37 -11.41 14.32
C ALA A 164 5.15 -10.12 14.61
N TRP A 165 5.53 -9.37 13.58
CA TRP A 165 6.15 -8.06 13.72
C TRP A 165 5.22 -7.08 14.43
N CYS A 166 3.96 -6.96 14.00
CA CYS A 166 2.98 -6.08 14.66
C CYS A 166 2.83 -6.42 16.14
N LEU A 167 2.69 -7.70 16.50
CA LEU A 167 2.61 -8.14 17.89
C LEU A 167 3.84 -7.75 18.71
N SER A 168 5.03 -7.76 18.11
CA SER A 168 6.28 -7.42 18.81
C SER A 168 6.42 -5.93 19.13
N THR A 169 5.53 -5.08 18.58
CA THR A 169 5.56 -3.63 18.81
C THR A 169 4.72 -3.17 19.99
N ASP A 170 3.92 -4.05 20.60
CA ASP A 170 3.22 -3.78 21.86
C ASP A 170 4.23 -3.84 23.03
N ALA A 171 4.84 -2.71 23.35
CA ALA A 171 5.85 -2.61 24.39
C ALA A 171 5.24 -2.48 25.79
N ASN A 172 4.03 -1.92 25.86
CA ASN A 172 3.37 -1.58 27.11
C ASN A 172 2.39 -2.69 27.59
N GLY A 173 2.04 -3.65 26.73
CA GLY A 173 1.20 -4.81 27.01
C GLY A 173 -0.31 -4.56 26.99
N ASP A 174 -0.77 -3.47 26.35
CA ASP A 174 -2.19 -3.10 26.25
C ASP A 174 -2.92 -3.75 25.06
N GLY A 175 -2.20 -4.50 24.22
CA GLY A 175 -2.72 -5.18 23.04
C GLY A 175 -2.70 -4.34 21.77
N LEU A 176 -2.18 -3.11 21.81
CA LEU A 176 -2.04 -2.20 20.67
C LEU A 176 -0.58 -2.07 20.25
N MET A 177 -0.36 -1.70 18.99
CA MET A 177 0.98 -1.37 18.51
C MET A 177 1.42 -0.02 19.07
N ASP A 178 2.68 0.11 19.49
CA ASP A 178 3.27 1.38 19.95
C ASP A 178 4.15 2.05 18.88
N ASN A 179 3.93 3.34 18.61
CA ASN A 179 4.74 4.17 17.71
C ASN A 179 6.21 4.18 18.17
N SER A 180 6.44 4.16 19.49
CA SER A 180 7.77 4.13 20.11
C SER A 180 8.63 2.94 19.64
N LYS A 181 8.01 1.84 19.20
CA LYS A 181 8.66 0.66 18.61
C LYS A 181 8.48 0.56 17.10
N ALA A 182 7.30 0.91 16.61
CA ALA A 182 6.89 0.69 15.22
C ALA A 182 7.42 1.77 14.27
N GLY A 183 7.65 2.99 14.76
CA GLY A 183 7.96 4.18 13.96
C GLY A 183 6.77 5.12 13.78
N LEU A 184 6.82 5.94 12.74
CA LEU A 184 5.80 6.95 12.47
C LEU A 184 4.44 6.31 12.15
N GLY A 185 3.36 6.98 12.57
CA GLY A 185 1.97 6.60 12.24
C GLY A 185 1.31 7.72 11.45
N ALA A 186 0.19 8.27 11.95
CA ALA A 186 -0.52 9.35 11.25
C ALA A 186 0.26 10.65 11.10
N LEU A 187 1.22 10.90 12.00
CA LEU A 187 1.94 12.15 12.10
C LEU A 187 3.41 11.93 11.77
N GLU A 188 3.89 12.64 10.75
CA GLU A 188 5.27 12.58 10.26
C GLU A 188 6.14 13.73 10.76
N TYR A 189 5.52 14.80 11.26
CA TYR A 189 6.20 16.00 11.73
C TYR A 189 5.46 16.68 12.88
N GLY A 190 6.17 17.52 13.63
CA GLY A 190 5.61 18.33 14.71
C GLY A 190 5.72 17.69 16.09
N ALA A 191 5.05 18.29 17.08
CA ALA A 191 5.24 17.97 18.50
C ALA A 191 4.74 16.58 18.93
N LEU A 192 3.99 15.89 18.08
CA LEU A 192 3.30 14.64 18.40
C LEU A 192 3.97 13.39 17.79
N ILE A 193 5.14 13.51 17.15
CA ILE A 193 5.87 12.37 16.57
C ILE A 193 6.52 11.44 17.62
N GLY A 194 6.51 11.83 18.90
CA GLY A 194 7.13 11.09 20.00
C GLY A 194 6.14 10.56 21.05
N ILE A 195 4.87 10.36 20.65
CA ILE A 195 3.85 9.76 21.51
C ILE A 195 4.00 8.24 21.57
N GLU A 196 3.49 7.63 22.63
CA GLU A 196 3.56 6.16 22.80
C GLU A 196 2.80 5.45 21.68
N SER A 197 1.55 5.86 21.47
CA SER A 197 0.62 5.29 20.51
C SER A 197 -0.33 6.38 19.98
N ASP A 198 -0.49 6.47 18.66
CA ASP A 198 -1.53 7.25 18.02
C ASP A 198 -2.77 6.39 17.69
N ILE A 199 -3.95 7.00 17.80
CA ILE A 199 -5.23 6.31 17.60
C ILE A 199 -5.37 5.74 16.17
N TYR A 200 -4.68 6.34 15.20
CA TYR A 200 -4.75 5.91 13.81
C TYR A 200 -4.05 4.56 13.63
N MET A 201 -2.80 4.42 14.09
CA MET A 201 -2.06 3.18 14.03
C MET A 201 -2.75 2.08 14.85
N SER A 202 -3.27 2.40 16.03
CA SER A 202 -4.06 1.46 16.82
C SER A 202 -5.31 0.97 16.05
N ALA A 203 -6.02 1.86 15.35
CA ALA A 203 -7.19 1.48 14.57
C ALA A 203 -6.84 0.59 13.36
N VAL A 204 -5.75 0.90 12.66
CA VAL A 204 -5.23 0.09 11.55
C VAL A 204 -4.81 -1.29 12.06
N TRP A 205 -4.15 -1.35 13.21
CA TRP A 205 -3.79 -2.60 13.86
C TRP A 205 -5.01 -3.45 14.21
N VAL A 206 -6.04 -2.87 14.85
CA VAL A 206 -7.27 -3.61 15.18
C VAL A 206 -7.92 -4.20 13.91
N ARG A 207 -7.95 -3.44 12.81
CA ARG A 207 -8.44 -3.93 11.52
C ARG A 207 -7.59 -5.07 10.97
N ALA A 208 -6.27 -4.98 11.10
CA ALA A 208 -5.31 -5.99 10.68
C ALA A 208 -5.41 -7.28 11.50
N ALA A 209 -5.57 -7.18 12.82
CA ALA A 209 -5.77 -8.33 13.70
C ALA A 209 -7.09 -9.07 13.35
N TYR A 210 -8.17 -8.33 13.10
CA TYR A 210 -9.40 -8.92 12.57
C TYR A 210 -9.17 -9.60 11.22
N ALA A 211 -8.42 -8.97 10.31
CA ALA A 211 -8.12 -9.53 8.98
C ALA A 211 -7.37 -10.86 9.09
N MET A 212 -6.32 -10.93 9.91
CA MET A 212 -5.55 -12.16 10.13
C MET A 212 -6.36 -13.29 10.74
N ALA A 213 -7.36 -13.00 11.58
CA ALA A 213 -8.27 -14.01 12.11
C ALA A 213 -9.26 -14.57 11.08
N LYS A 214 -9.37 -13.95 9.89
CA LYS A 214 -10.29 -14.33 8.81
C LYS A 214 -9.60 -14.91 7.57
N LEU A 215 -8.28 -14.75 7.46
CA LEU A 215 -7.44 -15.37 6.44
C LEU A 215 -7.16 -16.83 6.82
#